data_AF-A0A661IQW6-F1
#
_entry.id   AF-A0A661IQW6-F1
#
_cell.length_a   1.000
_cell.length_b   1.000
_cell.length_c   1.000
_cell.angle_alpha   90.00
_cell.angle_beta   90.00
_cell.angle_gamma   90.00
#
_symmetry.space_group_name_H-M   'P 1'
#
loop_
_entity.id
_entity.type
_entity.pdbx_description
1 polymer ?
#
loop_
_entity_poly.entity_id
_entity_poly.type
_entity_poly.pdbx_seq_one_letter_code
_entity_poly.pdbx_strand_id
1 'polypeptide(L)'
;MINDNYTLIKKLGSLGFSEDHIYEIIIRKNTSPLIKDFIERIENNESFKLEDMLLDYFLMADKMKPITCNKNTLSILTGLSTRQIDERRRARQIPSIQLTGQSGAGRKIILYNPDEFKDMILAPKYKVHKATA
;
A
#
# COMPACT_ATOMS: atom_id res chain seq x y z
N MET A 1 -35.40 -15.24 -4.20
CA MET A 1 -34.08 -14.57 -4.29
C MET A 1 -32.94 -15.54 -3.93
N ILE A 2 -32.86 -16.72 -4.58
CA ILE A 2 -31.84 -17.76 -4.27
C ILE A 2 -30.81 -17.92 -5.42
N ASN A 3 -30.97 -17.21 -6.54
CA ASN A 3 -30.17 -17.44 -7.76
C ASN A 3 -28.82 -16.72 -7.82
N ASP A 4 -28.60 -15.61 -7.13
CA ASP A 4 -27.38 -14.81 -7.34
C ASP A 4 -26.15 -15.39 -6.62
N ASN A 5 -26.34 -15.92 -5.41
CA ASN A 5 -25.21 -16.47 -4.64
C ASN A 5 -24.69 -17.78 -5.23
N TYR A 6 -25.55 -18.60 -5.84
CA TYR A 6 -25.14 -19.89 -6.42
C TYR A 6 -24.16 -19.71 -7.59
N THR A 7 -24.45 -18.75 -8.47
CA THR A 7 -23.58 -18.40 -9.60
C THR A 7 -22.23 -17.88 -9.10
N LEU A 8 -22.23 -17.01 -8.08
CA LEU A 8 -21.02 -16.49 -7.45
C LEU A 8 -20.18 -17.59 -6.80
N ILE A 9 -20.80 -18.53 -6.08
CA ILE A 9 -20.11 -19.67 -5.46
C ILE A 9 -19.37 -20.49 -6.51
N LYS A 10 -20.02 -20.80 -7.64
CA LYS A 10 -19.38 -21.54 -8.73
C LYS A 10 -18.20 -20.78 -9.33
N LYS A 11 -18.36 -19.47 -9.56
CA LYS A 11 -17.30 -18.63 -10.15
C LYS A 11 -16.09 -18.55 -9.21
N LEU A 12 -16.30 -18.28 -7.92
CA LEU A 12 -15.23 -18.26 -6.93
C LEU A 12 -14.58 -19.65 -6.75
N GLY A 13 -15.37 -20.72 -6.76
CA GLY A 13 -14.83 -22.08 -6.72
C GLY A 13 -13.93 -22.39 -7.93
N SER A 14 -14.30 -21.92 -9.13
CA SER A 14 -13.47 -22.09 -10.34
C SER A 14 -12.15 -21.30 -10.30
N LEU A 15 -12.08 -20.25 -9.47
CA LEU A 15 -10.87 -19.47 -9.22
C LEU A 15 -9.98 -20.10 -8.12
N GLY A 16 -10.39 -21.22 -7.53
CA GLY A 16 -9.62 -21.97 -6.54
C GLY A 16 -9.80 -21.51 -5.09
N PHE A 17 -10.80 -20.67 -4.79
CA PHE A 17 -11.13 -20.32 -3.41
C PHE A 17 -11.78 -21.52 -2.68
N SER A 18 -11.41 -21.73 -1.43
CA SER A 18 -12.08 -22.74 -0.59
C SER A 18 -13.49 -22.31 -0.21
N GLU A 19 -14.36 -23.28 0.08
CA GLU A 19 -15.75 -23.03 0.47
C GLU A 19 -15.85 -22.07 1.67
N ASP A 20 -14.99 -22.24 2.69
CA ASP A 20 -14.97 -21.36 3.86
C ASP A 20 -14.76 -19.88 3.48
N HIS A 21 -13.79 -19.59 2.60
CA HIS A 21 -13.54 -18.24 2.13
C HIS A 21 -14.72 -17.71 1.30
N ILE A 22 -15.34 -18.56 0.47
CA ILE A 22 -16.51 -18.19 -0.33
C ILE A 22 -17.66 -17.77 0.58
N TYR A 23 -17.94 -18.55 1.63
CA TYR A 23 -19.00 -18.21 2.58
C TYR A 23 -18.69 -16.91 3.34
N GLU A 24 -17.44 -16.70 3.77
CA GLU A 24 -17.04 -15.47 4.45
C GLU A 24 -17.20 -14.23 3.55
N ILE A 25 -16.86 -14.35 2.26
CA ILE A 25 -17.08 -13.32 1.24
C ILE A 25 -18.57 -13.00 1.10
N ILE A 26 -19.43 -14.03 0.98
CA ILE A 26 -20.87 -13.86 0.81
C ILE A 26 -21.51 -13.18 2.02
N ILE A 27 -21.11 -13.57 3.24
CA ILE A 27 -21.63 -12.96 4.47
C ILE A 27 -21.26 -11.47 4.53
N ARG A 28 -20.03 -11.13 4.14
CA ARG A 28 -19.49 -9.76 4.27
C ARG A 28 -19.77 -8.85 3.08
N LYS A 29 -20.25 -9.37 1.94
CA LYS A 29 -20.50 -8.55 0.73
C LYS A 29 -21.46 -7.39 0.96
N ASN A 30 -22.42 -7.55 1.88
CA ASN A 30 -23.43 -6.53 2.17
C ASN A 30 -22.91 -5.45 3.13
N THR A 31 -21.81 -5.71 3.84
CA THR A 31 -21.29 -4.84 4.90
C THR A 31 -19.94 -4.21 4.56
N SER A 32 -19.20 -4.78 3.60
CA SER A 32 -17.90 -4.29 3.16
C SER A 32 -17.98 -3.78 1.72
N PRO A 33 -17.89 -2.45 1.51
CA PRO A 33 -17.82 -1.87 0.16
C PRO A 33 -16.68 -2.48 -0.67
N LEU A 34 -15.55 -2.77 -0.02
CA LEU A 34 -14.38 -3.38 -0.65
C LEU A 34 -14.68 -4.82 -1.14
N ILE A 35 -15.44 -5.61 -0.38
CA ILE A 35 -15.84 -6.96 -0.83
C ILE A 35 -16.91 -6.88 -1.91
N LYS A 36 -17.81 -5.90 -1.84
CA LYS A 36 -18.82 -5.67 -2.87
C LYS A 36 -18.18 -5.32 -4.21
N ASP A 37 -17.27 -4.36 -4.23
CA ASP A 37 -16.52 -3.96 -5.43
C ASP A 37 -15.68 -5.14 -5.97
N PHE A 38 -15.19 -6.03 -5.09
CA PHE A 38 -14.42 -7.21 -5.48
C PHE A 38 -15.29 -8.19 -6.25
N ILE A 39 -16.48 -8.46 -5.74
CA ILE A 39 -17.44 -9.35 -6.40
C ILE A 39 -17.89 -8.77 -7.74
N GLU A 40 -18.24 -7.49 -7.80
CA GLU A 40 -18.67 -6.84 -9.05
C GLU A 40 -17.59 -6.91 -10.14
N ARG A 41 -16.31 -6.73 -9.77
CA ARG A 41 -15.21 -6.85 -10.72
C ARG A 41 -14.96 -8.29 -11.19
N ILE A 42 -15.16 -9.28 -10.33
CA ILE A 42 -15.11 -10.71 -10.73
C ILE A 42 -16.26 -11.00 -11.69
N GLU A 43 -17.46 -10.54 -11.40
CA GLU A 43 -18.66 -10.79 -12.21
C GLU A 43 -18.52 -10.17 -13.61
N ASN A 44 -17.96 -8.96 -13.70
CA ASN A 44 -17.86 -8.18 -14.94
C ASN A 44 -16.66 -8.50 -15.85
N ASN A 45 -15.61 -9.20 -15.39
CA ASN A 45 -14.40 -9.40 -16.18
C ASN A 45 -14.16 -10.87 -16.57
N GLU A 46 -14.24 -11.17 -17.86
CA GLU A 46 -13.89 -12.48 -18.43
C GLU A 46 -12.41 -12.62 -18.85
N SER A 47 -11.63 -11.52 -18.87
CA SER A 47 -10.28 -11.50 -19.49
C SER A 47 -9.12 -11.05 -18.60
N PHE A 48 -9.37 -10.67 -17.35
CA PHE A 48 -8.31 -10.18 -16.45
C PHE A 48 -7.58 -11.32 -15.75
N LYS A 49 -6.27 -11.12 -15.52
CA LYS A 49 -5.46 -11.96 -14.64
C LYS A 49 -5.93 -11.76 -13.20
N LEU A 50 -6.41 -12.83 -12.57
CA LEU A 50 -6.87 -12.85 -11.18
C LEU A 50 -5.83 -12.26 -10.23
N GLU A 51 -4.55 -12.44 -10.56
CA GLU A 51 -3.39 -11.96 -9.82
C GLU A 51 -3.35 -10.42 -9.71
N ASP A 52 -3.61 -9.71 -10.81
CA ASP A 52 -3.60 -8.24 -10.83
C ASP A 52 -4.75 -7.68 -9.98
N MET A 53 -5.92 -8.34 -10.05
CA MET A 53 -7.07 -7.98 -9.25
C MET A 53 -6.82 -8.22 -7.75
N LEU A 54 -6.26 -9.38 -7.39
CA LEU A 54 -5.89 -9.66 -6.01
C LEU A 54 -4.88 -8.63 -5.49
N LEU A 55 -3.86 -8.31 -6.28
CA LEU A 55 -2.86 -7.30 -5.93
C LEU A 55 -3.48 -5.92 -5.68
N ASP A 56 -4.41 -5.48 -6.54
CA ASP A 56 -5.13 -4.22 -6.35
C ASP A 56 -5.89 -4.18 -5.03
N TYR A 57 -6.57 -5.28 -4.68
CA TYR A 57 -7.31 -5.37 -3.42
C TYR A 57 -6.41 -5.40 -2.20
N PHE A 58 -5.29 -6.12 -2.27
CA PHE A 58 -4.27 -6.08 -1.22
C PHE A 58 -3.72 -4.67 -1.03
N LEU A 59 -3.38 -3.98 -2.12
CA LEU A 59 -2.88 -2.61 -2.08
C LEU A 59 -3.94 -1.63 -1.57
N MET A 60 -5.22 -1.79 -1.91
CA MET A 60 -6.30 -0.97 -1.36
C MET A 60 -6.47 -1.18 0.14
N ALA A 61 -6.48 -2.43 0.60
CA ALA A 61 -6.58 -2.76 2.02
C ALA A 61 -5.37 -2.22 2.81
N ASP A 62 -4.17 -2.25 2.23
CA ASP A 62 -2.97 -1.72 2.87
C ASP A 62 -2.90 -0.19 2.84
N LYS A 63 -3.34 0.47 1.75
CA LYS A 63 -3.43 1.93 1.63
C LYS A 63 -4.36 2.59 2.64
N MET A 64 -5.27 1.84 3.26
CA MET A 64 -6.08 2.35 4.37
C MET A 64 -5.25 2.60 5.65
N LYS A 65 -4.00 2.11 5.70
CA LYS A 65 -3.04 2.44 6.75
C LYS A 65 -2.17 3.62 6.32
N PRO A 66 -2.00 4.66 7.14
CA PRO A 66 -1.04 5.72 6.85
C PRO A 66 0.37 5.12 6.81
N ILE A 67 0.97 4.99 5.62
CA ILE A 67 2.37 4.59 5.48
C ILE A 67 3.20 5.83 5.81
N THR A 68 3.57 5.96 7.08
CA THR A 68 4.55 6.94 7.50
C THR A 68 5.85 6.23 7.83
N CYS A 69 6.95 6.75 7.31
CA CYS A 69 8.27 6.18 7.52
C CYS A 69 9.18 7.15 8.26
N ASN A 70 10.14 6.62 9.02
CA ASN A 70 11.14 7.44 9.69
C ASN A 70 12.31 7.75 8.72
N LYS A 71 13.22 8.63 9.15
CA LYS A 71 14.37 9.06 8.34
C LYS A 71 15.26 7.91 7.85
N ASN A 72 15.43 6.86 8.66
CA ASN A 72 16.28 5.72 8.29
C ASN A 72 15.61 4.89 7.20
N THR A 73 14.31 4.64 7.32
CA THR A 73 13.53 3.96 6.28
C THR A 73 13.53 4.75 4.97
N LEU A 74 13.34 6.08 5.04
CA LEU A 74 13.39 6.93 3.85
C LEU A 74 14.76 6.90 3.15
N SER A 75 15.86 6.84 3.91
CA SER A 75 17.21 6.69 3.38
C SER A 75 17.36 5.41 2.56
N ILE A 76 16.82 4.29 3.04
CA ILE A 76 16.88 3.00 2.34
C ILE A 76 16.06 3.05 1.03
N LEU A 77 14.85 3.62 1.11
CA LEU A 77 13.93 3.73 -0.03
C LEU A 77 14.55 4.58 -1.15
N THR A 78 15.01 5.78 -0.81
CA THR A 78 15.51 6.79 -1.78
C THR A 78 16.99 6.64 -2.15
N GLY A 79 17.78 5.89 -1.38
CA GLY A 79 19.24 5.81 -1.53
C GLY A 79 19.98 7.07 -1.06
N LEU A 80 19.29 8.07 -0.52
CA LEU A 80 19.90 9.27 0.04
C LEU A 80 20.49 8.96 1.42
N SER A 81 21.59 9.62 1.77
CA SER A 81 22.08 9.59 3.15
C SER A 81 21.11 10.34 4.08
N THR A 82 21.08 9.95 5.36
CA THR A 82 20.28 10.62 6.39
C THR A 82 20.63 12.12 6.52
N ARG A 83 21.89 12.49 6.24
CA ARG A 83 22.34 13.88 6.18
C ARG A 83 21.70 14.66 5.03
N GLN A 84 21.70 14.10 3.82
CA GLN A 84 21.06 14.73 2.66
C GLN A 84 19.56 14.89 2.89
N ILE A 85 18.92 13.93 3.54
CA ILE A 85 17.49 14.04 3.92
C ILE A 85 17.29 15.20 4.90
N ASP A 86 18.13 15.34 5.94
CA ASP A 86 18.01 16.45 6.89
C ASP A 86 18.28 17.81 6.25
N GLU A 87 19.24 17.92 5.32
CA GLU A 87 19.56 19.13 4.58
C GLU A 87 18.38 19.56 3.70
N ARG A 88 17.83 18.63 2.91
CA ARG A 88 16.67 18.91 2.05
C ARG A 88 15.41 19.21 2.85
N ARG A 89 15.19 18.55 3.99
CA ARG A 89 14.09 18.88 4.92
C ARG A 89 14.24 20.31 5.46
N ARG A 90 15.43 20.70 5.92
CA ARG A 90 15.69 22.07 6.41
C ARG A 90 15.52 23.11 5.31
N ALA A 91 15.88 22.77 4.08
CA ALA A 91 15.65 23.58 2.89
C ALA A 91 14.18 23.56 2.40
N ARG A 92 13.27 22.87 3.10
CA ARG A 92 11.84 22.71 2.75
C ARG A 92 11.59 22.05 1.38
N GLN A 93 12.54 21.25 0.91
CA GLN A 93 12.44 20.49 -0.35
C GLN A 93 11.82 19.09 -0.17
N ILE A 94 11.69 18.64 1.08
CA ILE A 94 11.12 17.35 1.44
C ILE A 94 9.97 17.59 2.42
N PRO A 95 8.73 17.25 2.04
CA PRO A 95 7.59 17.28 2.96
C PRO A 95 7.82 16.33 4.15
N SER A 96 7.42 16.76 5.34
CA SER A 96 7.58 15.97 6.57
C SER A 96 6.53 16.33 7.61
N ILE A 97 6.02 15.33 8.31
CA ILE A 97 5.11 15.48 9.44
C ILE A 97 5.94 15.48 10.72
N GLN A 98 5.86 16.56 11.49
CA GLN A 98 6.53 16.64 12.79
C GLN A 98 5.50 16.42 13.90
N LEU A 99 5.63 15.31 14.63
CA LEU A 99 4.84 15.04 15.81
C LEU A 99 5.58 15.55 17.05
N THR A 100 4.89 16.32 17.87
CA THR A 100 5.37 16.83 19.16
C THR A 100 4.42 16.40 20.27
N GLY A 101 4.95 15.93 21.40
CA GLY A 101 4.15 15.68 22.61
C GLY A 101 3.61 16.98 23.22
N GLN A 102 2.65 16.85 24.15
CA GLN A 102 2.05 18.01 24.84
C GLN A 102 3.13 18.88 25.52
N SER A 103 2.98 20.19 25.35
CA SER A 103 3.78 21.26 25.97
C SER A 103 5.28 21.30 25.60
N GLY A 104 5.62 21.29 24.30
CA GLY A 104 6.87 21.88 23.77
C GLY A 104 8.21 21.25 24.19
N ALA A 105 8.20 20.38 25.19
CA ALA A 105 9.33 19.69 25.80
C ALA A 105 9.15 18.19 25.55
N GLY A 106 9.53 17.76 24.35
CA GLY A 106 9.47 16.36 23.96
C GLY A 106 10.29 16.11 22.70
N ARG A 107 10.77 14.87 22.54
CA ARG A 107 11.52 14.46 21.35
C ARG A 107 10.62 14.61 20.12
N LYS A 108 11.00 15.48 19.20
CA LYS A 108 10.32 15.65 17.90
C LYS A 108 10.45 14.36 17.10
N ILE A 109 9.32 13.76 16.74
CA ILE A 109 9.29 12.62 15.82
C ILE A 109 9.02 13.21 14.43
N ILE A 110 9.87 12.88 13.46
CA ILE A 110 9.71 13.31 12.08
C ILE A 110 9.35 12.09 11.25
N LEU A 111 8.23 12.20 10.56
CA LEU A 111 7.67 11.20 9.68
C LEU A 111 7.63 11.72 8.26
N TYR A 112 7.76 10.81 7.30
CA TYR A 112 7.72 11.10 5.87
C TYR A 112 6.71 10.16 5.21
N ASN A 113 5.97 10.65 4.22
CA ASN A 113 5.11 9.82 3.39
C ASN A 113 5.92 9.29 2.20
N PRO A 114 6.17 7.98 2.06
CA PRO A 114 6.94 7.42 0.94
C PRO A 114 6.37 7.75 -0.43
N ASP A 115 5.05 7.95 -0.57
CA ASP A 115 4.42 8.26 -1.85
C ASP A 115 4.88 9.62 -2.40
N GLU A 116 5.21 10.58 -1.53
CA GLU A 116 5.79 11.87 -1.92
C GLU A 116 7.20 11.73 -2.53
N PHE A 117 7.80 10.54 -2.41
CA PHE A 117 9.14 10.23 -2.93
C PHE A 117 9.12 9.15 -4.00
N LYS A 118 7.95 8.79 -4.54
CA LYS A 118 7.79 7.69 -5.50
C LYS A 118 8.79 7.79 -6.66
N ASP A 119 8.97 8.97 -7.24
CA ASP A 119 9.90 9.19 -8.34
C ASP A 119 11.36 8.96 -7.93
N MET A 120 11.74 9.35 -6.71
CA MET A 120 13.08 9.12 -6.18
C MET A 120 13.33 7.66 -5.82
N ILE A 121 12.29 6.95 -5.39
CA ILE A 121 12.33 5.52 -5.05
C ILE A 121 12.45 4.68 -6.31
N LEU A 122 11.74 5.07 -7.37
CA LEU A 122 11.73 4.38 -8.67
C LEU A 122 12.87 4.81 -9.59
N ALA A 123 13.57 5.91 -9.27
CA ALA A 123 14.74 6.34 -10.01
C ALA A 123 15.82 5.24 -10.03
N PRO A 124 16.51 5.04 -11.16
CA PRO A 124 17.64 4.11 -11.22
C PRO A 124 18.67 4.47 -10.16
N LYS A 125 18.88 3.58 -9.18
CA LYS A 125 19.91 3.79 -8.15
C LYS A 125 21.26 3.74 -8.84
N TYR A 126 21.90 4.90 -9.01
CA TYR A 126 23.27 4.98 -9.54
C TYR A 126 24.16 4.05 -8.71
N LYS A 127 24.83 3.11 -9.39
CA LYS A 127 25.79 2.21 -8.76
C LYS A 127 26.83 3.06 -8.06
N VAL A 128 26.96 2.89 -6.74
CA VAL A 128 28.08 3.44 -5.98
C VAL A 128 29.35 2.87 -6.61
N HIS A 129 30.11 3.70 -7.33
CA HIS A 129 31.46 3.34 -7.74
C HIS A 129 32.24 3.08 -6.46
N LYS A 130 32.63 1.82 -6.22
CA LYS A 130 33.65 1.51 -5.23
C LYS A 130 34.89 2.28 -5.65
N ALA A 131 35.35 3.20 -4.80
CA ALA A 131 36.66 3.80 -4.95
C ALA A 131 37.70 2.67 -4.92
N THR A 132 38.35 2.41 -6.05
CA THR A 132 39.58 1.63 -6.10
C THR A 132 40.65 2.41 -5.37
N ALA A 133 41.25 1.73 -4.38
CA ALA A 133 42.42 2.17 -3.63
C ALA A 133 43.66 2.31 -4.54
#